data_AF-A0A2D6GCF5-F1
#
_entry.id   AF-A0A2D6GCF5-F1
#
_cell.length_a   1.000
_cell.length_b   1.000
_cell.length_c   1.000
_cell.angle_alpha   90.00
_cell.angle_beta   90.00
_cell.angle_gamma   90.00
#
_symmetry.space_group_name_H-M   'P 1'
#
loop_
_entity.id
_entity.type
_entity.pdbx_description
1 polymer ?
#
loop_
_entity_poly.entity_id
_entity_poly.type
_entity_poly.pdbx_seq_one_letter_code
_entity_poly.pdbx_strand_id
1 'polypeptide(L)'
;MAVNCAACPTYTCRLGHTDLGPDDCPMKDDFPDPELLYDEDRIKLAREAALIEARGYREWTRLEETVELATQLGVGTVGVGYCPDVEPEVHAFARFLEESGFQAVLPEPSAGGGCSPLEQAHTLRIAGSELNVIAGMCVGHDALFMQAARVPVVALIARDTFLQHNPVAALYGARGYFRNALDRAHKYPRPDDDGGESLLRQAGRDPIGEPGRTLADIASSISHEGSGKWSRVEEVLELAARGGARKLGIVFCHGLREEAKVLDRILRVNGFGVASVGCKAGAYPKEFIGIEDHEQVNPGANEVMCNPLAQAELLNRENTDMNLLLGQCVGHDTATIAALDSLAVYVVVKDRVLAHNTAAALYRKMAADRH
;
A
#
# COMPACT_ATOMS: atom_id res chain seq x y z
N MET A 1 23.75 -5.47 7.50
CA MET A 1 22.74 -4.94 8.44
C MET A 1 21.45 -4.80 7.64
N ALA A 2 20.26 -5.04 8.20
CA ALA A 2 19.03 -4.88 7.42
C ALA A 2 18.81 -3.40 7.06
N VAL A 3 18.34 -3.11 5.85
CA VAL A 3 18.04 -1.73 5.42
C VAL A 3 17.04 -1.07 6.38
N ASN A 4 17.35 0.11 6.91
CA ASN A 4 16.53 0.80 7.91
C ASN A 4 16.36 2.30 7.65
N CYS A 5 15.73 2.66 6.54
CA CYS A 5 15.45 4.05 6.20
C CYS A 5 14.55 4.76 7.22
N ALA A 6 13.66 4.07 7.95
CA ALA A 6 12.77 4.68 8.95
C ALA A 6 13.53 5.27 10.15
N ALA A 7 14.73 4.75 10.44
CA ALA A 7 15.62 5.28 11.47
C ALA A 7 16.66 6.28 10.91
N CYS A 8 16.66 6.54 9.60
CA CYS A 8 17.64 7.43 8.98
C CYS A 8 17.57 8.85 9.59
N PRO A 9 18.69 9.42 10.07
CA PRO A 9 18.66 10.73 10.70
C PRO A 9 18.70 11.91 9.71
N THR A 10 19.16 11.69 8.48
CA THR A 10 19.50 12.78 7.56
C THR A 10 18.54 12.91 6.36
N TYR A 11 18.10 11.78 5.78
CA TYR A 11 17.29 11.74 4.56
C TYR A 11 17.84 12.61 3.41
N THR A 12 19.17 12.73 3.29
CA THR A 12 19.85 13.54 2.27
C THR A 12 19.49 13.14 0.84
N CYS A 13 19.08 11.88 0.65
CA CYS A 13 18.55 11.36 -0.61
C CYS A 13 17.38 12.17 -1.17
N ARG A 14 16.59 12.87 -0.34
CA ARG A 14 15.53 13.77 -0.80
C ARG A 14 16.04 14.89 -1.70
N LEU A 15 17.30 15.28 -1.53
CA LEU A 15 17.97 16.33 -2.29
C LEU A 15 18.95 15.74 -3.32
N GLY A 16 18.88 14.42 -3.60
CA GLY A 16 19.82 13.73 -4.48
C GLY A 16 21.22 13.53 -3.92
N HIS A 17 21.48 13.89 -2.66
CA HIS A 17 22.79 13.74 -2.02
C HIS A 17 22.91 12.36 -1.35
N THR A 18 23.12 11.31 -2.15
CA THR A 18 23.23 9.93 -1.67
C THR A 18 24.56 9.66 -0.95
N ASP A 19 25.63 10.36 -1.34
CA ASP A 19 26.97 10.35 -0.74
C ASP A 19 27.00 10.91 0.69
N LEU A 20 26.16 11.93 0.97
CA LEU A 20 26.04 12.56 2.28
C LEU A 20 25.15 11.79 3.28
N GLY A 21 24.68 10.60 2.91
CA GLY A 21 23.92 9.73 3.80
C GLY A 21 24.74 9.22 4.99
N PRO A 22 24.11 8.57 5.99
CA PRO A 22 24.84 7.87 7.05
C PRO A 22 25.69 6.73 6.48
N ASP A 23 26.63 6.19 7.27
CA ASP A 23 27.55 5.15 6.81
C ASP A 23 26.85 3.83 6.46
N ASP A 24 25.73 3.53 7.12
CA ASP A 24 24.88 2.37 6.88
C ASP A 24 23.80 2.61 5.82
N CYS A 25 23.93 3.68 5.02
CA CYS A 25 22.98 3.98 3.97
C CYS A 25 23.06 2.94 2.85
N PRO A 26 21.94 2.29 2.46
CA PRO A 26 21.97 1.25 1.43
C PRO A 26 22.49 1.75 0.07
N MET A 27 22.39 3.06 -0.20
CA MET A 27 22.85 3.66 -1.46
C MET A 27 24.36 3.88 -1.53
N LYS A 28 25.12 3.61 -0.45
CA LYS A 28 26.59 3.66 -0.46
C LYS A 28 27.23 2.33 -0.85
N ASP A 29 26.48 1.25 -0.78
CA ASP A 29 26.92 -0.11 -1.12
C ASP A 29 26.41 -0.52 -2.52
N ASP A 30 26.30 -1.83 -2.77
CA ASP A 30 25.66 -2.38 -3.97
C ASP A 30 24.18 -2.00 -4.02
N PHE A 31 23.90 -0.92 -4.76
CA PHE A 31 22.57 -0.36 -4.97
C PHE A 31 22.08 -0.69 -6.39
N PRO A 32 20.79 -1.07 -6.57
CA PRO A 32 20.28 -1.42 -7.89
C PRO A 32 20.34 -0.23 -8.86
N ASP A 33 20.90 -0.48 -10.03
CA ASP A 33 20.98 0.50 -11.12
C ASP A 33 19.56 0.79 -11.66
N PRO A 34 19.09 2.05 -11.67
CA PRO A 34 17.80 2.40 -12.23
C PRO A 34 17.62 1.97 -13.69
N GLU A 35 18.68 1.96 -14.51
CA GLU A 35 18.59 1.51 -15.90
C GLU A 35 18.25 0.01 -16.02
N LEU A 36 18.56 -0.79 -14.99
CA LEU A 36 18.19 -2.21 -14.94
C LEU A 36 16.77 -2.44 -14.40
N LEU A 37 16.23 -1.46 -13.67
CA LEU A 37 14.90 -1.56 -13.07
C LEU A 37 13.80 -1.05 -14.01
N TYR A 38 14.11 -0.04 -14.82
CA TYR A 38 13.12 0.70 -15.61
C TYR A 38 13.18 0.34 -17.10
N ASP A 39 12.20 -0.43 -17.55
CA ASP A 39 11.84 -0.55 -18.97
C ASP A 39 10.89 0.59 -19.40
N GLU A 40 10.54 0.64 -20.69
CA GLU A 40 9.71 1.70 -21.28
C GLU A 40 8.33 1.83 -20.60
N ASP A 41 7.68 0.70 -20.29
CA ASP A 41 6.36 0.68 -19.65
C ASP A 41 6.45 1.18 -18.20
N ARG A 42 7.50 0.77 -17.47
CA ARG A 42 7.77 1.23 -16.11
C ARG A 42 8.12 2.71 -16.05
N ILE A 43 8.85 3.22 -17.04
CA ILE A 43 9.13 4.66 -17.19
C ILE A 43 7.82 5.43 -17.38
N LYS A 44 6.94 4.95 -18.28
CA LYS A 44 5.65 5.58 -18.52
C LYS A 44 4.81 5.65 -17.24
N LEU A 45 4.67 4.55 -16.51
CA LEU A 45 3.91 4.54 -15.25
C LEU A 45 4.52 5.48 -14.20
N ALA A 46 5.85 5.49 -14.06
CA ALA A 46 6.53 6.37 -13.11
C ALA A 46 6.40 7.85 -13.49
N ARG A 47 6.45 8.18 -14.79
CA ARG A 47 6.18 9.53 -15.30
C ARG A 47 4.79 9.98 -14.91
N GLU A 48 3.76 9.20 -15.24
CA GLU A 48 2.37 9.59 -14.96
C GLU A 48 2.11 9.73 -13.46
N ALA A 49 2.60 8.80 -12.64
CA ALA A 49 2.49 8.88 -11.18
C ALA A 49 3.14 10.17 -10.61
N ALA A 50 4.30 10.56 -11.14
CA ALA A 50 5.00 11.77 -10.72
C ALA A 50 4.34 13.07 -11.23
N LEU A 51 3.71 13.05 -12.41
CA LEU A 51 2.94 14.18 -12.92
C LEU A 51 1.63 14.39 -12.13
N ILE A 52 0.96 13.31 -11.73
CA ILE A 52 -0.22 13.37 -10.84
C ILE A 52 0.16 14.00 -9.50
N GLU A 53 1.30 13.58 -8.92
CA GLU A 53 1.84 14.19 -7.71
C GLU A 53 2.11 15.69 -7.92
N ALA A 54 2.71 16.09 -9.04
CA ALA A 54 3.03 17.48 -9.31
C ALA A 54 1.79 18.36 -9.50
N ARG A 55 0.80 17.89 -10.26
CA ARG A 55 -0.42 18.66 -10.59
C ARG A 55 -1.39 18.75 -9.40
N GLY A 56 -1.51 17.69 -8.61
CA GLY A 56 -2.49 17.58 -7.53
C GLY A 56 -1.97 17.82 -6.12
N TYR A 57 -0.70 18.23 -5.95
CA TYR A 57 -0.04 18.20 -4.64
C TYR A 57 -0.77 19.00 -3.55
N ARG A 58 -1.40 18.28 -2.60
CA ARG A 58 -2.23 18.83 -1.49
C ARG A 58 -3.51 19.55 -1.95
N GLU A 59 -3.90 19.39 -3.20
CA GLU A 59 -5.15 19.93 -3.74
C GLU A 59 -6.14 18.82 -4.06
N TRP A 60 -5.63 17.69 -4.57
CA TRP A 60 -6.45 16.53 -4.90
C TRP A 60 -6.47 15.52 -3.76
N THR A 61 -7.67 15.03 -3.48
CA THR A 61 -7.93 13.86 -2.66
C THR A 61 -7.43 12.60 -3.37
N ARG A 62 -7.24 11.50 -2.64
CA ARG A 62 -6.90 10.19 -3.25
C ARG A 62 -7.94 9.75 -4.27
N LEU A 63 -9.20 10.14 -4.05
CA LEU A 63 -10.30 9.88 -4.97
C LEU A 63 -10.05 10.52 -6.35
N GLU A 64 -9.67 11.79 -6.36
CA GLU A 64 -9.34 12.54 -7.59
C GLU A 64 -8.03 12.05 -8.22
N GLU A 65 -6.99 11.80 -7.41
CA GLU A 65 -5.73 11.22 -7.86
C GLU A 65 -5.93 9.86 -8.56
N THR A 66 -6.89 9.04 -8.09
CA THR A 66 -7.20 7.72 -8.67
C THR A 66 -7.88 7.85 -10.04
N VAL A 67 -8.79 8.81 -10.20
CA VAL A 67 -9.43 9.11 -11.49
C VAL A 67 -8.41 9.65 -12.47
N GLU A 68 -7.54 10.58 -12.05
CA GLU A 68 -6.48 11.10 -12.92
C GLU A 68 -5.53 9.97 -13.37
N LEU A 69 -5.14 9.06 -12.46
CA LEU A 69 -4.35 7.89 -12.85
C LEU A 69 -5.06 7.06 -13.92
N ALA A 70 -6.34 6.78 -13.73
CA ALA A 70 -7.13 6.02 -14.70
C ALA A 70 -7.16 6.74 -16.07
N THR A 71 -7.34 8.06 -16.09
CA THR A 71 -7.30 8.88 -17.31
C THR A 71 -5.93 8.79 -17.99
N GLN A 72 -4.82 8.96 -17.26
CA GLN A 72 -3.47 8.94 -17.83
C GLN A 72 -3.06 7.55 -18.34
N LEU A 73 -3.58 6.49 -17.71
CA LEU A 73 -3.39 5.12 -18.20
C LEU A 73 -4.29 4.79 -19.40
N GLY A 74 -5.29 5.63 -19.71
CA GLY A 74 -6.22 5.43 -20.82
C GLY A 74 -7.17 4.25 -20.59
N VAL A 75 -7.47 3.92 -19.33
CA VAL A 75 -8.39 2.81 -19.01
C VAL A 75 -9.85 3.25 -19.18
N GLY A 76 -10.70 2.36 -19.68
CA GLY A 76 -12.15 2.56 -19.75
C GLY A 76 -12.90 1.88 -18.62
N THR A 77 -12.40 0.73 -18.15
CA THR A 77 -13.08 -0.10 -17.15
C THR A 77 -12.28 -0.22 -15.87
N VAL A 78 -12.87 0.20 -14.74
CA VAL A 78 -12.26 0.16 -13.41
C VAL A 78 -12.99 -0.87 -12.54
N GLY A 79 -12.28 -1.89 -12.10
CA GLY A 79 -12.78 -2.88 -11.15
C GLY A 79 -12.60 -2.41 -9.70
N VAL A 80 -13.58 -2.66 -8.83
CA VAL A 80 -13.49 -2.29 -7.41
C VAL A 80 -13.56 -3.55 -6.54
N GLY A 81 -12.48 -3.83 -5.82
CA GLY A 81 -12.42 -4.90 -4.83
C GLY A 81 -12.75 -4.37 -3.44
N TYR A 82 -13.67 -5.02 -2.72
CA TYR A 82 -14.17 -4.51 -1.44
C TYR A 82 -14.73 -5.60 -0.51
N CYS A 83 -14.81 -5.30 0.80
CA CYS A 83 -15.58 -6.12 1.74
C CYS A 83 -17.04 -5.65 1.81
N PRO A 84 -18.02 -6.55 2.08
CA PRO A 84 -19.44 -6.19 2.10
C PRO A 84 -19.82 -5.06 3.07
N ASP A 85 -19.05 -4.84 4.13
CA ASP A 85 -19.34 -3.83 5.15
C ASP A 85 -19.04 -2.38 4.73
N VAL A 86 -18.38 -2.18 3.58
CA VAL A 86 -18.11 -0.86 2.97
C VAL A 86 -18.90 -0.64 1.68
N GLU A 87 -19.98 -1.41 1.49
CA GLU A 87 -20.84 -1.35 0.31
C GLU A 87 -21.39 0.07 0.02
N PRO A 88 -21.81 0.88 1.01
CA PRO A 88 -22.26 2.25 0.75
C PRO A 88 -21.17 3.16 0.15
N GLU A 89 -19.95 3.08 0.68
CA GLU A 89 -18.77 3.81 0.20
C GLU A 89 -18.42 3.37 -1.23
N VAL A 90 -18.45 2.07 -1.49
CA VAL A 90 -18.14 1.49 -2.80
C VAL A 90 -19.14 1.94 -3.87
N HIS A 91 -20.44 1.96 -3.55
CA HIS A 91 -21.44 2.47 -4.48
C HIS A 91 -21.30 3.98 -4.73
N ALA A 92 -20.91 4.76 -3.72
CA ALA A 92 -20.59 6.17 -3.91
C ALA A 92 -19.36 6.37 -4.81
N PHE A 93 -18.35 5.51 -4.66
CA PHE A 93 -17.16 5.53 -5.51
C PHE A 93 -17.48 5.10 -6.95
N ALA A 94 -18.28 4.06 -7.14
CA ALA A 94 -18.71 3.60 -8.46
C ALA A 94 -19.44 4.72 -9.23
N ARG A 95 -20.37 5.44 -8.58
CA ARG A 95 -21.02 6.62 -9.19
C ARG A 95 -20.00 7.70 -9.57
N PHE A 96 -19.02 7.96 -8.70
CA PHE A 96 -17.99 8.95 -9.00
C PHE A 96 -17.13 8.57 -10.21
N LEU A 97 -16.82 7.28 -10.37
CA LEU A 97 -16.13 6.76 -11.56
C LEU A 97 -16.98 6.95 -12.82
N GLU A 98 -18.27 6.61 -12.76
CA GLU A 98 -19.22 6.77 -13.86
C GLU A 98 -19.41 8.23 -14.27
N GLU A 99 -19.55 9.14 -13.31
CA GLU A 99 -19.58 10.59 -13.52
C GLU A 99 -18.30 11.13 -14.15
N SER A 100 -17.17 10.47 -13.87
CA SER A 100 -15.85 10.80 -14.43
C SER A 100 -15.60 10.14 -15.79
N GLY A 101 -16.56 9.37 -16.32
CA GLY A 101 -16.49 8.76 -17.65
C GLY A 101 -15.94 7.34 -17.71
N PHE A 102 -15.83 6.64 -16.57
CA PHE A 102 -15.34 5.25 -16.51
C PHE A 102 -16.48 4.26 -16.27
N GLN A 103 -16.35 3.05 -16.80
CA GLN A 103 -17.20 1.93 -16.42
C GLN A 103 -16.72 1.34 -15.09
N ALA A 104 -17.52 1.45 -14.03
CA ALA A 104 -17.25 0.80 -12.76
C ALA A 104 -17.74 -0.66 -12.77
N VAL A 105 -16.92 -1.60 -12.30
CA VAL A 105 -17.30 -3.01 -12.13
C VAL A 105 -17.19 -3.38 -10.66
N LEU A 106 -18.31 -3.81 -10.08
CA LEU A 106 -18.40 -4.32 -8.72
C LEU A 106 -18.64 -5.84 -8.78
N PRO A 107 -17.82 -6.68 -8.13
CA PRO A 107 -18.10 -8.11 -8.02
C PRO A 107 -19.35 -8.34 -7.18
N GLU A 108 -20.28 -9.16 -7.66
CA GLU A 108 -21.44 -9.56 -6.87
C GLU A 108 -20.99 -10.33 -5.61
N PRO A 109 -21.68 -10.16 -4.47
CA PRO A 109 -21.46 -11.00 -3.29
C PRO A 109 -21.64 -12.47 -3.68
N SER A 110 -20.68 -13.32 -3.30
CA SER A 110 -20.79 -14.77 -3.56
C SER A 110 -22.08 -15.33 -2.94
N ALA A 111 -22.67 -16.36 -3.58
CA ALA A 111 -23.93 -16.99 -3.14
C ALA A 111 -23.92 -17.60 -1.72
N GLY A 112 -22.78 -17.54 -1.01
CA GLY A 112 -22.59 -17.94 0.38
C GLY A 112 -22.27 -16.81 1.36
N GLY A 113 -22.34 -15.54 0.94
CA GLY A 113 -22.08 -14.37 1.80
C GLY A 113 -20.60 -14.19 2.19
N GLY A 114 -19.69 -14.92 1.56
CA GLY A 114 -18.25 -14.82 1.81
C GLY A 114 -17.58 -13.76 0.94
N CYS A 115 -16.64 -13.00 1.52
CA CYS A 115 -15.74 -12.11 0.81
C CYS A 115 -14.52 -12.90 0.32
N SER A 116 -14.55 -13.43 -0.90
CA SER A 116 -13.40 -14.13 -1.49
C SER A 116 -12.56 -13.18 -2.34
N PRO A 117 -11.33 -12.81 -1.93
CA PRO A 117 -10.50 -11.88 -2.70
C PRO A 117 -10.12 -12.44 -4.07
N LEU A 118 -9.94 -13.76 -4.18
CA LEU A 118 -9.57 -14.43 -5.44
C LEU A 118 -10.75 -14.48 -6.41
N GLU A 119 -11.97 -14.73 -5.92
CA GLU A 119 -13.16 -14.69 -6.75
C GLU A 119 -13.44 -13.27 -7.23
N GLN A 120 -13.28 -12.25 -6.38
CA GLN A 120 -13.39 -10.85 -6.81
C GLN A 120 -12.38 -10.52 -7.92
N ALA A 121 -11.09 -10.85 -7.73
CA ALA A 121 -10.07 -10.63 -8.77
C ALA A 121 -10.41 -11.37 -10.08
N HIS A 122 -10.93 -12.60 -9.98
CA HIS A 122 -11.36 -13.38 -11.13
C HIS A 122 -12.56 -12.76 -11.86
N THR A 123 -13.56 -12.29 -11.13
CA THR A 123 -14.77 -11.64 -11.67
C THR A 123 -14.41 -10.34 -12.38
N LEU A 124 -13.60 -9.49 -11.76
CA LEU A 124 -13.13 -8.24 -12.37
C LEU A 124 -12.36 -8.49 -13.67
N ARG A 125 -11.51 -9.53 -13.69
CA ARG A 125 -10.79 -9.96 -14.89
C ARG A 125 -11.75 -10.41 -16.01
N ILE A 126 -12.80 -11.17 -15.71
CA ILE A 126 -13.79 -11.59 -16.72
C ILE A 126 -14.56 -10.38 -17.26
N ALA A 127 -14.86 -9.41 -16.40
CA ALA A 127 -15.52 -8.18 -16.77
C ALA A 127 -14.64 -7.20 -17.56
N GLY A 128 -13.35 -7.53 -17.76
CA GLY A 128 -12.42 -6.70 -18.53
C GLY A 128 -11.94 -5.45 -17.81
N SER A 129 -11.84 -5.48 -16.47
CA SER A 129 -11.21 -4.39 -15.71
C SER A 129 -9.76 -4.20 -16.14
N GLU A 130 -9.35 -2.96 -16.40
CA GLU A 130 -7.99 -2.59 -16.82
C GLU A 130 -7.19 -1.94 -15.69
N LEU A 131 -7.87 -1.42 -14.68
CA LEU A 131 -7.34 -0.94 -13.41
C LEU A 131 -8.24 -1.45 -12.29
N ASN A 132 -7.65 -1.93 -11.21
CA ASN A 132 -8.38 -2.34 -10.02
C ASN A 132 -8.12 -1.39 -8.85
N VAL A 133 -9.17 -1.10 -8.09
CA VAL A 133 -9.11 -0.26 -6.90
C VAL A 133 -9.58 -1.06 -5.69
N ILE A 134 -8.74 -1.15 -4.66
CA ILE A 134 -9.14 -1.66 -3.35
C ILE A 134 -9.88 -0.55 -2.61
N ALA A 135 -11.19 -0.74 -2.43
CA ALA A 135 -12.04 0.14 -1.65
C ALA A 135 -12.50 -0.62 -0.40
N GLY A 136 -11.61 -0.75 0.59
CA GLY A 136 -11.98 -1.25 1.90
C GLY A 136 -12.01 -2.78 2.01
N MET A 137 -10.96 -3.46 1.54
CA MET A 137 -10.73 -4.87 1.86
C MET A 137 -10.05 -5.02 3.23
N CYS A 138 -10.39 -6.09 3.96
CA CYS A 138 -9.70 -6.45 5.20
C CYS A 138 -8.25 -6.88 4.93
N VAL A 139 -7.43 -6.81 5.97
CA VAL A 139 -6.01 -7.16 5.91
C VAL A 139 -5.84 -8.63 5.53
N GLY A 140 -5.06 -8.90 4.48
CA GLY A 140 -4.80 -10.24 3.97
C GLY A 140 -5.67 -10.60 2.77
N HIS A 141 -6.93 -10.16 2.74
CA HIS A 141 -7.73 -10.22 1.50
C HIS A 141 -7.22 -9.22 0.47
N ASP A 142 -6.83 -8.02 0.91
CA ASP A 142 -6.17 -7.05 0.04
C ASP A 142 -4.85 -7.57 -0.54
N ALA A 143 -4.04 -8.25 0.27
CA ALA A 143 -2.80 -8.90 -0.15
C ALA A 143 -3.02 -9.95 -1.23
N LEU A 144 -3.95 -10.88 -0.99
CA LEU A 144 -4.28 -11.93 -1.95
C LEU A 144 -4.95 -11.38 -3.21
N PHE A 145 -5.78 -10.33 -3.08
CA PHE A 145 -6.38 -9.64 -4.21
C PHE A 145 -5.31 -8.98 -5.09
N MET A 146 -4.36 -8.24 -4.49
CA MET A 146 -3.23 -7.64 -5.22
C MET A 146 -2.40 -8.70 -5.94
N GLN A 147 -2.10 -9.81 -5.26
CA GLN A 147 -1.32 -10.90 -5.84
C GLN A 147 -2.05 -11.61 -6.99
N ALA A 148 -3.37 -11.74 -6.92
CA ALA A 148 -4.19 -12.39 -7.94
C ALA A 148 -4.58 -11.44 -9.09
N ALA A 149 -4.54 -10.13 -8.85
CA ALA A 149 -4.85 -9.14 -9.87
C ALA A 149 -3.82 -9.20 -11.00
N ARG A 150 -4.30 -9.27 -12.24
CA ARG A 150 -3.46 -9.28 -13.45
C ARG A 150 -3.33 -7.91 -14.12
N VAL A 151 -3.84 -6.90 -13.44
CA VAL A 151 -3.86 -5.50 -13.88
C VAL A 151 -3.39 -4.62 -12.72
N PRO A 152 -2.94 -3.38 -12.99
CA PRO A 152 -2.61 -2.42 -11.95
C PRO A 152 -3.62 -2.38 -10.80
N VAL A 153 -3.12 -2.35 -9.56
CA VAL A 153 -3.93 -2.18 -8.36
C VAL A 153 -3.48 -0.94 -7.59
N VAL A 154 -4.45 -0.12 -7.21
CA VAL A 154 -4.28 0.98 -6.24
C VAL A 154 -5.26 0.79 -5.09
N ALA A 155 -5.02 1.44 -3.95
CA ALA A 155 -5.98 1.48 -2.86
C ALA A 155 -6.61 2.87 -2.73
N LEU A 156 -7.93 2.88 -2.56
CA LEU A 156 -8.68 4.06 -2.15
C LEU A 156 -8.87 4.04 -0.64
N ILE A 157 -9.35 2.93 -0.06
CA ILE A 157 -9.68 2.84 1.38
C ILE A 157 -8.87 1.68 2.00
N ALA A 158 -8.01 2.02 2.96
CA ALA A 158 -7.46 1.04 3.88
C ALA A 158 -8.50 0.78 4.99
N ARG A 159 -9.18 -0.36 4.90
CA ARG A 159 -10.29 -0.72 5.82
C ARG A 159 -9.80 -0.72 7.26
N ASP A 160 -10.43 0.12 8.07
CA ASP A 160 -10.33 0.15 9.53
C ASP A 160 -11.72 0.47 10.09
N THR A 161 -12.46 -0.54 10.57
CA THR A 161 -13.83 -0.31 11.06
C THR A 161 -13.85 0.28 12.47
N PHE A 162 -12.74 0.18 13.21
CA PHE A 162 -12.60 0.78 14.52
C PHE A 162 -12.39 2.31 14.44
N LEU A 163 -11.60 2.76 13.45
CA LEU A 163 -11.21 4.17 13.28
C LEU A 163 -11.85 4.83 12.07
N GLN A 164 -13.02 4.35 11.62
CA GLN A 164 -13.78 4.97 10.52
C GLN A 164 -12.90 5.18 9.27
N HIS A 165 -12.17 4.12 8.93
CA HIS A 165 -11.26 4.03 7.78
C HIS A 165 -10.09 5.02 7.81
N ASN A 166 -9.69 5.46 9.02
CA ASN A 166 -8.52 6.31 9.26
C ASN A 166 -7.42 5.57 10.04
N PRO A 167 -6.74 4.58 9.43
CA PRO A 167 -5.78 3.73 10.14
C PRO A 167 -4.54 4.48 10.63
N VAL A 168 -4.20 5.64 10.06
CA VAL A 168 -3.03 6.43 10.52
C VAL A 168 -3.24 6.96 11.96
N ALA A 169 -4.49 7.13 12.40
CA ALA A 169 -4.78 7.58 13.75
C ALA A 169 -4.24 6.63 14.83
N ALA A 170 -4.15 5.32 14.55
CA ALA A 170 -3.53 4.35 15.44
C ALA A 170 -2.03 4.64 15.64
N LEU A 171 -1.31 5.05 14.58
CA LEU A 171 0.10 5.42 14.64
C LEU A 171 0.31 6.71 15.43
N TYR A 172 -0.55 7.73 15.22
CA TYR A 172 -0.50 8.97 15.99
C TYR A 172 -0.73 8.73 17.49
N GLY A 173 -1.65 7.84 17.83
CA GLY A 173 -1.94 7.47 19.21
C GLY A 173 -1.03 6.38 19.80
N ALA A 174 -0.05 5.86 19.06
CA ALA A 174 0.78 4.71 19.47
C ALA A 174 1.68 4.95 20.69
N ARG A 175 1.89 6.21 21.07
CA ARG A 175 2.61 6.57 22.31
C ARG A 175 1.67 6.80 23.49
N GLY A 176 0.36 6.84 23.27
CA GLY A 176 -0.67 7.10 24.28
C GLY A 176 -1.80 6.08 24.18
N TYR A 177 -2.94 6.50 23.63
CA TYR A 177 -4.19 5.73 23.58
C TYR A 177 -4.04 4.29 23.03
N PHE A 178 -3.16 4.09 22.05
CA PHE A 178 -2.95 2.79 21.42
C PHE A 178 -1.73 2.03 21.95
N ARG A 179 -0.97 2.58 22.91
CA ARG A 179 0.28 1.97 23.37
C ARG A 179 0.09 0.51 23.80
N ASN A 180 -0.90 0.25 24.65
CA ASN A 180 -1.15 -1.12 25.15
C ASN A 180 -1.70 -2.05 24.07
N ALA A 181 -2.52 -1.49 23.16
CA ALA A 181 -3.05 -2.24 22.04
C ALA A 181 -1.96 -2.65 21.04
N LEU A 182 -0.93 -1.81 20.88
CA LEU A 182 0.11 -1.98 19.84
C LEU A 182 1.43 -2.56 20.35
N ASP A 183 1.87 -2.36 21.59
CA ASP A 183 3.22 -2.78 22.02
C ASP A 183 3.34 -4.30 22.26
N ARG A 184 2.24 -5.06 22.29
CA ARG A 184 2.19 -6.55 22.32
C ARG A 184 0.84 -7.00 21.77
N ALA A 185 0.56 -6.62 20.54
CA ALA A 185 -0.80 -6.66 19.99
C ALA A 185 -1.32 -8.06 19.75
N HIS A 186 -0.42 -9.03 19.47
CA HIS A 186 -0.77 -10.40 19.11
C HIS A 186 -1.61 -11.06 20.21
N LYS A 187 -2.92 -11.25 19.94
CA LYS A 187 -3.91 -11.89 20.81
C LYS A 187 -3.73 -13.40 20.84
N TYR A 188 -3.11 -13.96 19.80
CA TYR A 188 -2.84 -15.40 19.67
C TYR A 188 -1.34 -15.68 19.66
N PRO A 189 -0.92 -16.85 20.17
CA PRO A 189 0.48 -17.27 20.09
C PRO A 189 0.97 -17.31 18.65
N ARG A 190 2.22 -16.91 18.43
CA ARG A 190 2.89 -17.14 17.16
C ARG A 190 3.10 -18.64 16.96
N PRO A 191 3.00 -19.13 15.71
CA PRO A 191 3.48 -20.47 15.37
C PRO A 191 4.94 -20.63 15.80
N ASP A 192 5.31 -21.85 16.18
CA ASP A 192 6.72 -22.19 16.46
C ASP A 192 7.55 -21.95 15.20
N ASP A 193 8.74 -21.35 15.38
CA ASP A 193 9.67 -21.15 14.27
C ASP A 193 10.40 -22.47 13.98
N ASP A 194 9.90 -23.21 13.00
CA ASP A 194 10.50 -24.45 12.51
C ASP A 194 11.64 -24.21 11.50
N GLY A 195 11.99 -22.94 11.24
CA GLY A 195 12.95 -22.54 10.21
C GLY A 195 12.42 -22.68 8.78
N GLY A 196 11.18 -23.12 8.60
CA GLY A 196 10.50 -23.24 7.32
C GLY A 196 10.06 -21.89 6.75
N GLU A 197 9.62 -21.87 5.50
CA GLU A 197 9.09 -20.64 4.89
C GLU A 197 7.74 -20.27 5.53
N SER A 198 7.52 -18.97 5.78
CA SER A 198 6.24 -18.48 6.34
C SER A 198 5.05 -18.76 5.42
N LEU A 199 3.86 -18.93 6.00
CA LEU A 199 2.63 -19.09 5.23
C LEU A 199 2.40 -17.90 4.29
N LEU A 200 2.79 -16.69 4.69
CA LEU A 200 2.68 -15.48 3.87
C LEU A 200 3.46 -15.57 2.56
N ARG A 201 4.71 -16.08 2.59
CA ARG A 201 5.49 -16.29 1.37
C ARG A 201 4.94 -17.45 0.53
N GLN A 202 4.51 -18.53 1.18
CA GLN A 202 3.87 -19.65 0.48
C GLN A 202 2.60 -19.19 -0.27
N ALA A 203 1.75 -18.41 0.39
CA ALA A 203 0.53 -17.83 -0.18
C ALA A 203 0.83 -16.78 -1.27
N GLY A 204 1.93 -16.03 -1.18
CA GLY A 204 2.38 -15.17 -2.28
C GLY A 204 2.72 -15.95 -3.54
N ARG A 205 3.34 -17.13 -3.42
CA ARG A 205 3.69 -18.00 -4.55
C ARG A 205 2.52 -18.80 -5.09
N ASP A 206 1.64 -19.27 -4.22
CA ASP A 206 0.45 -20.03 -4.56
C ASP A 206 -0.81 -19.44 -3.90
N PRO A 207 -1.32 -18.30 -4.43
CA PRO A 207 -2.48 -17.62 -3.85
C PRO A 207 -3.79 -18.40 -4.08
N ILE A 208 -3.84 -19.37 -4.99
CA ILE A 208 -5.07 -20.12 -5.34
C ILE A 208 -5.12 -21.50 -4.68
N GLY A 209 -3.95 -22.09 -4.43
CA GLY A 209 -3.81 -23.38 -3.76
C GLY A 209 -4.03 -23.29 -2.25
N GLU A 210 -3.55 -24.33 -1.56
CA GLU A 210 -3.77 -24.51 -0.12
C GLU A 210 -3.19 -23.37 0.73
N PRO A 211 -1.96 -22.86 0.50
CA PRO A 211 -1.42 -21.74 1.28
C PRO A 211 -2.27 -20.46 1.16
N GLY A 212 -2.67 -20.09 -0.07
CA GLY A 212 -3.50 -18.92 -0.30
C GLY A 212 -4.89 -19.03 0.35
N ARG A 213 -5.52 -20.21 0.29
CA ARG A 213 -6.80 -20.48 0.96
C ARG A 213 -6.67 -20.40 2.48
N THR A 214 -5.64 -21.04 3.04
CA THR A 214 -5.35 -20.98 4.48
C THR A 214 -5.13 -19.54 4.95
N LEU A 215 -4.40 -18.72 4.17
CA LEU A 215 -4.23 -17.30 4.49
C LEU A 215 -5.55 -16.50 4.38
N ALA A 216 -6.40 -16.79 3.38
CA ALA A 216 -7.70 -16.16 3.23
C ALA A 216 -8.65 -16.48 4.40
N ASP A 217 -8.59 -17.71 4.93
CA ASP A 217 -9.34 -18.13 6.11
C ASP A 217 -8.86 -17.41 7.37
N ILE A 218 -7.53 -17.28 7.55
CA ILE A 218 -6.93 -16.50 8.63
C ILE A 218 -7.37 -15.03 8.55
N ALA A 219 -7.30 -14.41 7.36
CA ALA A 219 -7.74 -13.03 7.15
C ALA A 219 -9.24 -12.84 7.48
N SER A 220 -10.07 -13.83 7.14
CA SER A 220 -11.51 -13.81 7.47
C SER A 220 -11.76 -13.91 8.97
N SER A 221 -11.03 -14.79 9.67
CA SER A 221 -11.06 -14.93 11.14
C SER A 221 -10.62 -13.64 11.83
N ILE A 222 -9.50 -13.03 11.41
CA ILE A 222 -9.02 -11.75 11.95
C ILE A 222 -10.07 -10.65 11.77
N SER A 223 -10.63 -10.51 10.56
CA SER A 223 -11.66 -9.52 10.27
C SER A 223 -12.91 -9.73 11.15
N HIS A 224 -13.37 -10.98 11.29
CA HIS A 224 -14.54 -11.30 12.12
C HIS A 224 -14.30 -10.99 13.61
N GLU A 225 -13.13 -11.34 14.14
CA GLU A 225 -12.77 -11.13 15.54
C GLU A 225 -12.56 -9.64 15.86
N GLY A 226 -11.87 -8.94 14.96
CA GLY A 226 -11.38 -7.57 15.12
C GLY A 226 -12.32 -6.47 14.66
N SER A 227 -13.34 -6.76 13.83
CA SER A 227 -14.22 -5.71 13.30
C SER A 227 -14.87 -4.89 14.43
N GLY A 228 -14.71 -3.57 14.34
CA GLY A 228 -15.19 -2.60 15.33
C GLY A 228 -14.43 -2.60 16.67
N LYS A 229 -13.33 -3.35 16.77
CA LYS A 229 -12.54 -3.51 18.01
C LYS A 229 -11.06 -3.24 17.82
N TRP A 230 -10.51 -3.64 16.68
CA TRP A 230 -9.09 -3.55 16.37
C TRP A 230 -8.87 -2.50 15.29
N SER A 231 -7.83 -1.69 15.46
CA SER A 231 -7.32 -0.87 14.37
C SER A 231 -6.72 -1.76 13.28
N ARG A 232 -6.61 -1.24 12.05
CA ARG A 232 -5.95 -1.95 10.95
C ARG A 232 -4.51 -2.34 11.28
N VAL A 233 -3.80 -1.54 12.08
CA VAL A 233 -2.44 -1.85 12.53
C VAL A 233 -2.43 -3.09 13.43
N GLU A 234 -3.43 -3.28 14.28
CA GLU A 234 -3.60 -4.51 15.06
C GLU A 234 -3.93 -5.71 14.15
N GLU A 235 -4.82 -5.54 13.17
CA GLU A 235 -5.13 -6.61 12.19
C GLU A 235 -3.88 -7.02 11.38
N VAL A 236 -3.00 -6.07 11.02
CA VAL A 236 -1.71 -6.35 10.38
C VAL A 236 -0.78 -7.15 11.28
N LEU A 237 -0.72 -6.81 12.57
CA LEU A 237 0.08 -7.54 13.55
C LEU A 237 -0.43 -8.99 13.69
N GLU A 238 -1.74 -9.19 13.79
CA GLU A 238 -2.36 -10.51 13.81
C GLU A 238 -2.06 -11.32 12.55
N LEU A 239 -2.23 -10.72 11.36
CA LEU A 239 -1.97 -11.42 10.11
C LEU A 239 -0.49 -11.82 10.00
N ALA A 240 0.41 -10.91 10.35
CA ALA A 240 1.85 -11.19 10.36
C ALA A 240 2.20 -12.34 11.32
N ALA A 241 1.65 -12.32 12.53
CA ALA A 241 1.90 -13.36 13.52
C ALA A 241 1.33 -14.73 13.11
N ARG A 242 0.04 -14.78 12.75
CA ARG A 242 -0.65 -16.03 12.37
C ARG A 242 -0.15 -16.56 11.02
N GLY A 243 0.30 -15.68 10.14
CA GLY A 243 0.95 -16.01 8.87
C GLY A 243 2.42 -16.44 8.99
N GLY A 244 2.97 -16.49 10.20
CA GLY A 244 4.33 -16.99 10.46
C GLY A 244 5.45 -16.02 10.05
N ALA A 245 5.17 -14.71 9.93
CA ALA A 245 6.20 -13.74 9.58
C ALA A 245 7.32 -13.69 10.63
N ARG A 246 8.56 -13.70 10.16
CA ARG A 246 9.75 -13.38 10.95
C ARG A 246 10.25 -11.98 10.62
N LYS A 247 10.16 -11.56 9.36
CA LYS A 247 10.68 -10.27 8.89
C LYS A 247 9.65 -9.54 8.04
N LEU A 248 9.34 -8.30 8.42
CA LEU A 248 8.40 -7.45 7.71
C LEU A 248 9.12 -6.31 6.99
N GLY A 249 8.65 -5.98 5.80
CA GLY A 249 9.10 -4.80 5.06
C GLY A 249 8.19 -3.60 5.32
N ILE A 250 8.75 -2.40 5.39
CA ILE A 250 8.01 -1.13 5.36
C ILE A 250 8.43 -0.35 4.13
N VAL A 251 7.47 -0.07 3.24
CA VAL A 251 7.66 0.82 2.10
C VAL A 251 6.96 2.13 2.40
N PHE A 252 7.68 3.25 2.44
CA PHE A 252 7.07 4.51 2.90
C PHE A 252 7.45 5.73 2.07
N CYS A 253 6.51 6.67 1.97
CA CYS A 253 6.80 8.00 1.43
C CYS A 253 7.60 8.82 2.45
N HIS A 254 8.53 9.65 1.98
CA HIS A 254 9.27 10.58 2.85
C HIS A 254 8.36 11.48 3.69
N GLY A 255 7.18 11.82 3.16
CA GLY A 255 6.19 12.60 3.88
C GLY A 255 5.54 11.86 5.06
N LEU A 256 5.72 10.55 5.19
CA LEU A 256 5.24 9.71 6.30
C LEU A 256 6.41 9.10 7.11
N ARG A 257 7.57 9.77 7.16
CA ARG A 257 8.77 9.24 7.83
C ARG A 257 8.61 9.08 9.35
N GLU A 258 7.82 9.92 10.00
CA GLU A 258 7.61 9.84 11.45
C GLU A 258 6.69 8.66 11.78
N GLU A 259 5.68 8.44 10.95
CA GLU A 259 4.76 7.31 11.00
C GLU A 259 5.52 6.01 10.69
N ALA A 260 6.45 6.02 9.74
CA ALA A 260 7.32 4.89 9.44
C ALA A 260 8.19 4.51 10.63
N LYS A 261 8.77 5.50 11.33
CA LYS A 261 9.56 5.29 12.56
C LYS A 261 8.70 4.72 13.69
N VAL A 262 7.46 5.18 13.83
CA VAL A 262 6.52 4.63 14.81
C VAL A 262 6.15 3.19 14.47
N LEU A 263 5.87 2.90 13.19
CA LEU A 263 5.54 1.56 12.72
C LEU A 263 6.71 0.60 12.89
N ASP A 264 7.94 0.97 12.50
CA ASP A 264 9.16 0.17 12.71
C ASP A 264 9.31 -0.23 14.18
N ARG A 265 9.15 0.73 15.10
CA ARG A 265 9.16 0.47 16.55
C ARG A 265 8.08 -0.54 16.95
N ILE A 266 6.83 -0.32 16.53
CA ILE A 266 5.71 -1.21 16.87
C ILE A 266 6.02 -2.64 16.43
N LEU A 267 6.44 -2.84 15.17
CA LEU A 267 6.75 -4.17 14.65
C LEU A 267 7.89 -4.83 15.43
N ARG A 268 8.97 -4.10 15.73
CA ARG A 268 10.11 -4.64 16.49
C ARG A 268 9.75 -5.03 17.92
N VAL A 269 8.95 -4.22 18.63
CA VAL A 269 8.52 -4.55 20.01
C VAL A 269 7.61 -5.79 20.01
N ASN A 270 6.88 -6.03 18.93
CA ASN A 270 6.10 -7.25 18.71
C ASN A 270 6.92 -8.46 18.22
N GLY A 271 8.25 -8.35 18.21
CA GLY A 271 9.16 -9.47 17.96
C GLY A 271 9.40 -9.79 16.48
N PHE A 272 9.14 -8.85 15.57
CA PHE A 272 9.50 -9.01 14.15
C PHE A 272 10.87 -8.40 13.85
N GLY A 273 11.61 -9.03 12.95
CA GLY A 273 12.64 -8.35 12.17
C GLY A 273 11.98 -7.34 11.24
N VAL A 274 12.64 -6.21 10.99
CA VAL A 274 12.08 -5.16 10.13
C VAL A 274 13.15 -4.63 9.20
N ALA A 275 12.81 -4.58 7.91
CA ALA A 275 13.50 -3.79 6.90
C ALA A 275 12.59 -2.62 6.49
N SER A 276 13.13 -1.42 6.32
CA SER A 276 12.34 -0.25 5.95
C SER A 276 13.02 0.56 4.86
N VAL A 277 12.27 0.93 3.81
CA VAL A 277 12.81 1.62 2.63
C VAL A 277 11.95 2.83 2.28
N GLY A 278 12.56 4.01 2.31
CA GLY A 278 11.91 5.27 1.97
C GLY A 278 11.88 5.53 0.46
N CYS A 279 10.91 6.31 0.00
CA CYS A 279 10.63 6.50 -1.44
C CYS A 279 11.74 7.15 -2.25
N LYS A 280 12.73 7.77 -1.59
CA LYS A 280 13.90 8.38 -2.22
C LYS A 280 15.15 7.49 -2.13
N ALA A 281 15.03 6.24 -1.68
CA ALA A 281 16.09 5.26 -1.87
C ALA A 281 16.29 5.07 -3.38
N GLY A 282 17.52 5.20 -3.88
CA GLY A 282 17.77 5.21 -5.32
C GLY A 282 17.39 6.53 -5.98
N ALA A 283 17.61 7.63 -5.25
CA ALA A 283 17.34 8.98 -5.72
C ALA A 283 18.03 9.23 -7.07
N TYR A 284 17.22 9.56 -8.07
CA TYR A 284 17.66 9.87 -9.42
C TYR A 284 16.90 11.10 -9.93
N PRO A 285 17.48 11.93 -10.82
CA PRO A 285 16.79 13.10 -11.35
C PRO A 285 15.49 12.73 -12.08
N LYS A 286 14.45 13.58 -11.97
CA LYS A 286 13.14 13.33 -12.60
C LYS A 286 13.20 13.35 -14.14
N GLU A 287 14.23 13.96 -14.70
CA GLU A 287 14.52 14.01 -16.14
C GLU A 287 14.71 12.60 -16.72
N PHE A 288 15.12 11.62 -15.91
CA PHE A 288 15.24 10.22 -16.33
C PHE A 288 13.91 9.59 -16.75
N ILE A 289 12.81 9.99 -16.09
CA ILE A 289 11.45 9.61 -16.49
C ILE A 289 10.81 10.68 -17.42
N GLY A 290 11.66 11.52 -18.00
CA GLY A 290 11.32 12.56 -18.97
C GLY A 290 10.66 13.81 -18.39
N ILE A 291 10.52 13.95 -17.08
CA ILE A 291 9.81 15.10 -16.48
C ILE A 291 10.70 16.33 -16.58
N GLU A 292 10.18 17.38 -17.22
CA GLU A 292 10.87 18.65 -17.35
C GLU A 292 10.75 19.49 -16.07
N ASP A 293 11.69 20.42 -15.85
CA ASP A 293 11.73 21.28 -14.66
C ASP A 293 10.41 22.01 -14.38
N HIS A 294 9.75 22.52 -15.42
CA HIS A 294 8.48 23.24 -15.31
C HIS A 294 7.28 22.33 -14.94
N GLU A 295 7.42 21.00 -15.11
CA GLU A 295 6.43 19.99 -14.73
C GLU A 295 6.65 19.46 -13.29
N GLN A 296 7.72 19.88 -12.62
CA GLN A 296 8.05 19.45 -11.27
C GLN A 296 7.17 20.13 -10.21
N VAL A 297 7.17 19.59 -8.98
CA VAL A 297 6.36 20.16 -7.87
C VAL A 297 6.91 21.54 -7.48
N ASN A 298 8.23 21.72 -7.52
CA ASN A 298 8.97 22.93 -7.20
C ASN A 298 10.00 23.20 -8.31
N PRO A 299 9.59 23.83 -9.43
CA PRO A 299 10.50 24.17 -10.53
C PRO A 299 11.73 24.96 -10.03
N GLY A 300 12.91 24.63 -10.56
CA GLY A 300 14.20 25.20 -10.19
C GLY A 300 14.82 24.62 -8.92
N ALA A 301 14.14 23.69 -8.23
CA ALA A 301 14.71 22.93 -7.13
C ALA A 301 15.34 21.62 -7.62
N ASN A 302 16.27 21.06 -6.85
CA ASN A 302 16.79 19.72 -7.14
C ASN A 302 15.78 18.65 -6.70
N GLU A 303 14.79 18.32 -7.54
CA GLU A 303 13.85 17.24 -7.29
C GLU A 303 14.31 15.91 -7.87
N VAL A 304 14.42 14.92 -6.99
CA VAL A 304 14.63 13.54 -7.40
C VAL A 304 13.31 12.79 -7.50
N MET A 305 13.24 11.80 -8.38
CA MET A 305 12.08 10.92 -8.49
C MET A 305 11.89 10.08 -7.22
N CYS A 306 10.66 9.59 -7.02
CA CYS A 306 10.45 8.44 -6.15
C CYS A 306 10.84 7.17 -6.92
N ASN A 307 11.47 6.20 -6.28
CA ASN A 307 11.94 4.99 -6.93
C ASN A 307 11.26 3.74 -6.35
N PRO A 308 9.98 3.49 -6.69
CA PRO A 308 9.22 2.35 -6.15
C PRO A 308 9.87 1.00 -6.48
N LEU A 309 10.56 0.87 -7.62
CA LEU A 309 11.21 -0.37 -8.01
C LEU A 309 12.44 -0.66 -7.16
N ALA A 310 13.25 0.36 -6.84
CA ALA A 310 14.35 0.19 -5.90
C ALA A 310 13.85 -0.10 -4.48
N GLN A 311 12.68 0.45 -4.08
CA GLN A 311 12.06 0.09 -2.81
C GLN A 311 11.73 -1.40 -2.74
N ALA A 312 11.12 -1.93 -3.80
CA ALA A 312 10.79 -3.35 -3.89
C ALA A 312 12.04 -4.23 -3.92
N GLU A 313 13.02 -3.91 -4.77
CA GLU A 313 14.27 -4.67 -4.92
C GLU A 313 15.03 -4.80 -3.60
N LEU A 314 15.16 -3.71 -2.83
CA LEU A 314 15.81 -3.75 -1.52
C LEU A 314 15.07 -4.66 -0.53
N LEU A 315 13.74 -4.67 -0.56
CA LEU A 315 12.94 -5.54 0.33
C LEU A 315 12.99 -7.01 -0.12
N ASN A 316 13.06 -7.27 -1.42
CA ASN A 316 13.28 -8.61 -1.98
C ASN A 316 14.63 -9.18 -1.51
N ARG A 317 15.71 -8.38 -1.58
CA ARG A 317 17.03 -8.75 -1.04
C ARG A 317 16.99 -9.04 0.47
N GLU A 318 16.17 -8.30 1.21
CA GLU A 318 15.97 -8.51 2.64
C GLU A 318 15.13 -9.75 2.98
N ASN A 319 14.54 -10.42 1.98
CA ASN A 319 13.72 -11.62 2.12
C ASN A 319 12.56 -11.44 3.11
N THR A 320 11.85 -10.32 3.01
CA THR A 320 10.69 -10.03 3.87
C THR A 320 9.53 -10.98 3.58
N ASP A 321 8.85 -11.44 4.63
CA ASP A 321 7.69 -12.33 4.54
C ASP A 321 6.44 -11.62 4.01
N MET A 322 6.30 -10.33 4.32
CA MET A 322 5.22 -9.46 3.88
C MET A 322 5.65 -8.00 3.97
N ASN A 323 5.14 -7.16 3.07
CA ASN A 323 5.49 -5.75 2.94
C ASN A 323 4.32 -4.83 3.26
N LEU A 324 4.59 -3.77 4.01
CA LEU A 324 3.61 -2.82 4.50
C LEU A 324 3.73 -1.50 3.72
N LEU A 325 2.73 -1.17 2.91
CA LEU A 325 2.66 0.10 2.20
C LEU A 325 2.17 1.20 3.13
N LEU A 326 3.02 2.19 3.36
CA LEU A 326 2.77 3.34 4.23
C LEU A 326 2.79 4.64 3.41
N GLY A 327 1.64 4.93 2.79
CA GLY A 327 1.34 6.21 2.19
C GLY A 327 2.16 6.57 0.94
N GLN A 328 2.37 5.62 0.04
CA GLN A 328 2.92 5.92 -1.29
C GLN A 328 1.94 6.75 -2.15
N CYS A 329 2.46 7.48 -3.14
CA CYS A 329 1.62 8.16 -4.14
C CYS A 329 0.86 7.14 -4.99
N VAL A 330 -0.28 7.52 -5.54
CA VAL A 330 -1.00 6.71 -6.51
C VAL A 330 -0.09 6.39 -7.70
N GLY A 331 -0.12 5.15 -8.19
CA GLY A 331 0.72 4.67 -9.31
C GLY A 331 2.13 4.25 -8.88
N HIS A 332 2.77 4.97 -7.95
CA HIS A 332 4.03 4.50 -7.34
C HIS A 332 3.81 3.26 -6.46
N ASP A 333 2.67 3.19 -5.76
CA ASP A 333 2.24 2.00 -5.03
C ASP A 333 2.07 0.79 -5.97
N THR A 334 1.38 0.97 -7.09
CA THR A 334 1.21 -0.05 -8.13
C THR A 334 2.56 -0.61 -8.60
N ALA A 335 3.52 0.26 -8.94
CA ALA A 335 4.85 -0.15 -9.38
C ALA A 335 5.60 -0.95 -8.31
N THR A 336 5.43 -0.57 -7.03
CA THR A 336 6.04 -1.30 -5.91
C THR A 336 5.43 -2.68 -5.78
N ILE A 337 4.09 -2.78 -5.75
CA ILE A 337 3.35 -4.04 -5.60
C ILE A 337 3.75 -5.02 -6.70
N ALA A 338 3.83 -4.56 -7.94
CA ALA A 338 4.18 -5.40 -9.09
C ALA A 338 5.62 -5.93 -9.05
N ALA A 339 6.53 -5.28 -8.31
CA ALA A 339 7.94 -5.64 -8.24
C ALA A 339 8.33 -6.42 -6.97
N LEU A 340 7.44 -6.55 -5.99
CA LEU A 340 7.69 -7.29 -4.75
C LEU A 340 7.56 -8.80 -4.96
N ASP A 341 8.51 -9.56 -4.41
CA ASP A 341 8.48 -11.04 -4.42
C ASP A 341 7.52 -11.62 -3.37
N SER A 342 7.14 -10.83 -2.37
CA SER A 342 6.24 -11.24 -1.29
C SER A 342 5.04 -10.31 -1.17
N LEU A 343 4.00 -10.83 -0.53
CA LEU A 343 2.72 -10.17 -0.38
C LEU A 343 2.85 -8.75 0.17
N ALA A 344 1.99 -7.86 -0.31
CA ALA A 344 1.93 -6.48 0.12
C ALA A 344 0.58 -6.19 0.79
N VAL A 345 0.57 -5.32 1.80
CA VAL A 345 -0.65 -4.88 2.51
C VAL A 345 -0.60 -3.37 2.66
N TYR A 346 -1.71 -2.68 2.38
CA TYR A 346 -1.80 -1.25 2.68
C TYR A 346 -1.98 -1.04 4.18
N VAL A 347 -1.15 -0.23 4.83
CA VAL A 347 -1.41 0.22 6.21
C VAL A 347 -2.12 1.56 6.20
N VAL A 348 -1.65 2.49 5.36
CA VAL A 348 -2.22 3.82 5.20
C VAL A 348 -2.25 4.16 3.72
N VAL A 349 -3.43 4.60 3.24
CA VAL A 349 -3.56 5.23 1.92
C VAL A 349 -3.30 6.71 2.08
N LYS A 350 -2.34 7.26 1.33
CA LYS A 350 -1.97 8.68 1.45
C LYS A 350 -3.02 9.54 0.79
N ASP A 351 -3.61 10.42 1.59
CA ASP A 351 -4.41 11.56 1.14
C ASP A 351 -4.02 12.78 1.97
N ARG A 352 -3.42 13.79 1.34
CA ARG A 352 -2.93 14.98 2.05
C ARG A 352 -4.03 15.97 2.38
N VAL A 353 -5.13 15.95 1.62
CA VAL A 353 -6.27 16.85 1.78
C VAL A 353 -7.10 16.43 2.99
N LEU A 354 -7.27 15.12 3.18
CA LEU A 354 -8.16 14.54 4.18
C LEU A 354 -7.43 13.86 5.35
N ALA A 355 -6.18 14.27 5.62
CA ALA A 355 -5.36 13.73 6.71
C ALA A 355 -5.29 12.19 6.70
N HIS A 356 -5.20 11.61 5.49
CA HIS A 356 -5.14 10.17 5.22
C HIS A 356 -6.42 9.38 5.55
N ASN A 357 -7.55 10.05 5.79
CA ASN A 357 -8.89 9.45 5.80
C ASN A 357 -9.57 9.66 4.45
N THR A 358 -9.28 8.78 3.50
CA THR A 358 -9.80 8.85 2.13
C THR A 358 -11.31 8.68 2.03
N ALA A 359 -11.92 7.89 2.93
CA ALA A 359 -13.36 7.66 2.95
C ALA A 359 -14.17 8.94 3.20
N ALA A 360 -13.56 9.95 3.84
CA ALA A 360 -14.21 11.24 4.10
C ALA A 360 -14.63 11.98 2.82
N ALA A 361 -13.93 11.79 1.68
CA ALA A 361 -14.34 12.34 0.38
C ALA A 361 -15.69 11.78 -0.06
N LEU A 362 -15.89 10.47 0.12
CA LEU A 362 -17.12 9.77 -0.27
C LEU A 362 -18.27 10.17 0.63
N TYR A 363 -18.05 10.27 1.95
CA TYR A 363 -19.08 10.73 2.89
C TYR A 363 -19.59 12.13 2.57
N ARG A 364 -18.70 13.04 2.15
CA ARG A 364 -19.10 14.39 1.71
C ARG A 364 -19.99 14.34 0.47
N LYS A 365 -19.66 13.49 -0.51
CA LYS A 365 -20.48 13.30 -1.72
C LYS A 365 -21.84 12.67 -1.39
N MET A 366 -21.84 11.60 -0.60
CA MET A 366 -23.08 10.94 -0.14
C MET A 366 -24.00 11.87 0.64
N ALA A 367 -23.44 12.84 1.38
CA ALA A 367 -24.23 13.86 2.06
C ALA A 367 -24.81 14.90 1.09
N ALA A 368 -24.08 15.27 0.05
CA ALA A 368 -24.56 16.17 -1.00
C ALA A 368 -25.72 15.57 -1.80
N ASP A 369 -25.66 14.27 -2.13
CA ASP A 369 -26.71 13.55 -2.88
C ASP A 369 -28.05 13.43 -2.14
N ARG A 370 -28.08 13.69 -0.82
CA ARG A 370 -29.29 13.63 0.02
C ARG A 370 -30.08 14.95 0.05
N HIS A 371 -29.57 15.99 -0.61
CA HIS A 371 -30.15 17.33 -0.72
C HIS A 371 -30.41 17.67 -2.17
#